data_AF-A0A813JYR6-F1
#
_entry.id   AF-A0A813JYR6-F1
#
_cell.length_a   1.000
_cell.length_b   1.000
_cell.length_c   1.000
_cell.angle_alpha   90.00
_cell.angle_beta   90.00
_cell.angle_gamma   90.00
#
_symmetry.space_group_name_H-M   'P 1'
#
loop_
_entity.id
_entity.type
_entity.pdbx_description
1 polymer ?
#
loop_
_entity_poly.entity_id
_entity_poly.type
_entity_poly.pdbx_seq_one_letter_code
_entity_poly.pdbx_strand_id
1 'polypeptide(L)'
;MEFCSDTVDWHNGDICCDFDHFASGKYCRNADLFVGHGWSCASYAEFGTCANGSFKEEWKMFSGWEYNFPEDNCCYCGKQVGSPQPRPLPQPTWQQDGCLDTDSWTDGRKCCLGGRPDLCLPGSGFTCAYYELKGWCAGGSFVGSNNAVSSSNSPRDNCCVCGKQESSSLAVEILLVLAIVVSSWATFRCRTRAAKWNHREPLSPSVQKKLAQLHQSIATAEREPSSAQGEEQQQQQQQQQQQQQQQQQQPQKPTKQSSMLRKRLNAELAHAALACAGGPENWGLTVAQLTEFYQAHIAELEAYCQAHLLDEGDNSHVCLRIPCPHDHGAAKFRPLQAVVKHLADTKTEKEDSRRKSRSRTRSSSMRALPLNMHVVVAVCIKPLTSGWEGVLGYALLRNGATPQKVQTFVSHSWGQSFHDFVRTLQTLRPETVLWICSFALPQNIDIGDVLGNCPGSSPFATALRRAERVVLAVDEVVEPLGRTWCCYEMYLTITSGKRLDIRAPRTSISLYRNIQDRVVSMDI
;
A
#
# COMPACT_ATOMS: atom_id res chain seq x y z
N MET A 1 53.06 16.76 14.96
CA MET A 1 51.99 17.09 14.02
C MET A 1 50.77 16.34 14.49
N GLU A 2 49.80 17.04 15.06
CA GLU A 2 48.51 16.43 15.39
C GLU A 2 47.78 16.14 14.07
N PHE A 3 47.29 14.92 13.91
CA PHE A 3 46.57 14.50 12.71
C PHE A 3 45.09 14.83 12.88
N CYS A 4 44.51 15.52 11.89
CA CYS A 4 43.06 15.66 11.83
C CYS A 4 42.44 14.27 11.62
N SER A 5 41.35 13.99 12.34
CA SER A 5 40.53 12.80 12.13
C SER A 5 39.08 13.20 11.83
N ASP A 6 38.48 12.54 10.85
CA ASP A 6 37.06 12.73 10.51
C ASP A 6 36.18 12.40 11.72
N THR A 7 35.01 13.03 11.80
CA THR A 7 34.01 12.68 12.81
C THR A 7 33.51 11.25 12.54
N VAL A 8 33.66 10.37 13.53
CA VAL A 8 33.27 8.95 13.42
C VAL A 8 31.79 8.84 13.06
N ASP A 9 31.48 7.98 12.09
CA ASP A 9 30.14 7.70 11.57
C ASP A 9 29.35 8.91 11.02
N TRP A 10 30.04 10.02 10.74
CA TRP A 10 29.39 11.18 10.16
C TRP A 10 28.96 10.96 8.69
N HIS A 11 27.79 11.48 8.35
CA HIS A 11 27.30 11.61 6.98
C HIS A 11 26.41 12.85 6.83
N ASN A 12 26.27 13.35 5.61
CA ASN A 12 25.45 14.54 5.33
C ASN A 12 23.93 14.30 5.41
N GLY A 13 23.49 13.03 5.52
CA GLY A 13 22.08 12.66 5.68
C GLY A 13 21.23 12.86 4.43
N ASP A 14 21.85 13.08 3.27
CA ASP A 14 21.16 13.15 1.98
C ASP A 14 20.66 11.76 1.55
N ILE A 15 19.34 11.62 1.42
CA ILE A 15 18.66 10.35 1.12
C ILE A 15 18.60 10.10 -0.40
N CYS A 16 18.90 11.09 -1.23
CA CYS A 16 18.78 11.03 -2.68
C CYS A 16 20.12 10.86 -3.39
N CYS A 17 20.85 9.81 -3.05
CA CYS A 17 22.10 9.44 -3.72
C CYS A 17 21.95 9.08 -5.22
N ASP A 18 20.73 8.84 -5.72
CA ASP A 18 20.45 8.28 -7.05
C ASP A 18 20.04 9.32 -8.12
N PHE A 19 19.73 10.56 -7.74
CA PHE A 19 18.98 11.46 -8.64
C PHE A 19 19.82 12.18 -9.69
N ASP A 20 21.14 12.11 -9.59
CA ASP A 20 22.04 12.77 -10.50
C ASP A 20 23.06 11.73 -10.99
N HIS A 21 23.31 11.71 -12.31
CA HIS A 21 24.25 10.84 -13.04
C HIS A 21 25.72 10.83 -12.52
N PHE A 22 25.95 11.33 -11.31
CA PHE A 22 27.24 11.67 -10.74
C PHE A 22 27.69 10.69 -9.64
N ALA A 23 26.79 9.93 -9.00
CA ALA A 23 27.18 8.91 -8.04
C ALA A 23 26.80 7.51 -8.55
N SER A 24 27.77 6.81 -9.17
CA SER A 24 27.70 5.35 -9.16
C SER A 24 27.56 4.92 -7.69
N GLY A 25 26.66 4.00 -7.36
CA GLY A 25 26.34 3.55 -5.98
C GLY A 25 27.51 3.05 -5.11
N LYS A 26 28.75 3.24 -5.56
CA LYS A 26 30.01 3.09 -4.85
C LYS A 26 30.20 4.11 -3.70
N TYR A 27 29.65 5.33 -3.81
CA TYR A 27 29.95 6.44 -2.88
C TYR A 27 28.88 6.72 -1.83
N CYS A 28 27.76 5.99 -1.90
CA CYS A 28 26.70 6.04 -0.92
C CYS A 28 26.72 4.70 -0.16
N ARG A 29 26.69 4.71 1.18
CA ARG A 29 26.53 3.46 1.93
C ARG A 29 25.10 2.97 1.76
N ASN A 30 24.86 2.20 0.72
CA ASN A 30 23.56 1.58 0.43
C ASN A 30 23.55 0.11 0.86
N ALA A 31 24.04 -0.17 2.06
CA ALA A 31 24.16 -1.56 2.52
C ALA A 31 22.94 -2.06 3.30
N ASP A 32 22.13 -1.21 3.96
CA ASP A 32 20.97 -1.69 4.72
C ASP A 32 19.79 -0.70 4.77
N LEU A 33 18.58 -1.24 4.60
CA LEU A 33 17.28 -0.58 4.36
C LEU A 33 16.75 0.35 5.49
N PHE A 34 17.52 0.65 6.55
CA PHE A 34 16.94 1.09 7.83
C PHE A 34 17.55 2.32 8.52
N VAL A 35 18.62 2.95 8.01
CA VAL A 35 19.13 4.20 8.59
C VAL A 35 19.50 5.16 7.46
N GLY A 36 19.05 6.42 7.53
CA GLY A 36 19.27 7.39 6.47
C GLY A 36 20.77 7.61 6.25
N HIS A 37 21.26 7.35 5.04
CA HIS A 37 22.68 7.47 4.75
C HIS A 37 22.89 8.31 3.49
N GLY A 38 23.55 9.44 3.70
CA GLY A 38 24.09 10.27 2.64
C GLY A 38 25.59 10.12 2.49
N TRP A 39 26.25 11.17 2.01
CA TRP A 39 27.67 11.16 1.71
C TRP A 39 28.50 11.19 2.99
N SER A 40 29.49 10.30 3.07
CA SER A 40 30.49 10.26 4.14
C SER A 40 31.68 11.17 3.83
N CYS A 41 32.55 11.42 4.81
CA CYS A 41 33.80 12.16 4.56
C CYS A 41 34.66 11.51 3.46
N ALA A 42 34.70 10.17 3.40
CA ALA A 42 35.36 9.44 2.32
C ALA A 42 34.70 9.70 0.95
N SER A 43 33.37 9.81 0.91
CA SER A 43 32.61 10.11 -0.31
C SER A 43 32.94 11.51 -0.85
N TYR A 44 32.97 12.53 0.02
CA TYR A 44 33.37 13.88 -0.36
C TYR A 44 34.83 13.93 -0.86
N ALA A 45 35.73 13.20 -0.21
CA ALA A 45 37.13 13.12 -0.62
C ALA A 45 37.31 12.43 -1.98
N GLU A 46 36.66 11.28 -2.20
CA GLU A 46 36.78 10.50 -3.43
C GLU A 46 36.10 11.18 -4.63
N PHE A 47 34.97 11.85 -4.40
CA PHE A 47 34.30 12.66 -5.43
C PHE A 47 35.11 13.92 -5.78
N GLY A 48 36.01 14.35 -4.89
CA GLY A 48 36.85 15.51 -5.10
C GLY A 48 36.08 16.84 -5.02
N THR A 49 35.00 16.90 -4.23
CA THR A 49 34.33 18.17 -3.89
C THR A 49 35.21 19.07 -3.03
N CYS A 50 36.12 18.48 -2.28
CA CYS A 50 37.06 19.16 -1.40
C CYS A 50 38.50 18.99 -1.90
N ALA A 51 39.32 20.04 -1.77
CA ALA A 51 40.74 20.03 -2.08
C ALA A 51 41.52 20.95 -1.12
N ASN A 52 42.70 20.54 -0.71
CA ASN A 52 43.61 21.31 0.15
C ASN A 52 42.99 21.78 1.48
N GLY A 53 42.11 20.97 2.08
CA GLY A 53 41.47 21.30 3.35
C GLY A 53 40.37 22.37 3.23
N SER A 54 39.74 22.49 2.07
CA SER A 54 38.52 23.29 1.90
C SER A 54 37.66 22.75 0.77
N PHE A 55 36.40 23.16 0.72
CA PHE A 55 35.57 22.98 -0.47
C PHE A 55 36.19 23.70 -1.67
N LYS A 56 36.13 23.08 -2.84
CA LYS A 56 36.36 23.77 -4.10
C LYS A 56 35.23 24.76 -4.34
N GLU A 57 35.52 25.88 -5.00
CA GLU A 57 34.55 26.98 -5.15
C GLU A 57 33.27 26.53 -5.86
N GLU A 58 33.39 25.67 -6.88
CA GLU A 58 32.26 25.12 -7.62
C GLU A 58 31.43 24.09 -6.84
N TRP A 59 31.97 23.56 -5.73
CA TRP A 59 31.31 22.58 -4.86
C TRP A 59 30.91 23.14 -3.49
N LYS A 60 31.13 24.43 -3.25
CA LYS A 60 30.85 25.11 -1.99
C LYS A 60 29.36 25.04 -1.59
N MET A 61 28.47 24.83 -2.55
CA MET A 61 27.05 24.58 -2.29
C MET A 61 26.77 23.29 -1.50
N PHE A 62 27.73 22.36 -1.39
CA PHE A 62 27.63 21.15 -0.59
C PHE A 62 28.27 21.27 0.80
N SER A 63 28.65 22.49 1.20
CA SER A 63 29.11 22.85 2.55
C SER A 63 27.96 23.42 3.39
N GLY A 64 28.20 23.63 4.69
CA GLY A 64 27.24 24.24 5.57
C GLY A 64 26.23 23.27 6.17
N TRP A 65 25.30 23.84 6.93
CA TRP A 65 24.34 23.08 7.72
C TRP A 65 23.40 22.25 6.85
N GLU A 66 23.14 22.66 5.59
CA GLU A 66 22.35 21.93 4.61
C GLU A 66 22.88 20.52 4.33
N TYR A 67 24.17 20.32 4.53
CA TYR A 67 24.85 19.04 4.33
C TYR A 67 25.47 18.53 5.62
N ASN A 68 24.95 18.98 6.77
CA ASN A 68 25.42 18.58 8.09
C ASN A 68 26.88 18.99 8.37
N PHE A 69 27.33 20.13 7.82
CA PHE A 69 28.66 20.74 8.03
C PHE A 69 29.84 19.79 7.71
N PRO A 70 29.99 19.33 6.46
CA PRO A 70 31.14 18.52 6.06
C PRO A 70 32.48 19.23 6.35
N GLU A 71 32.53 20.56 6.25
CA GLU A 71 33.71 21.36 6.58
C GLU A 71 34.11 21.29 8.06
N ASP A 72 33.17 21.00 8.96
CA ASP A 72 33.44 20.84 10.39
C ASP A 72 33.65 19.37 10.79
N ASN A 73 33.24 18.44 9.92
CA ASN A 73 33.23 17.01 10.21
C ASN A 73 34.26 16.20 9.43
N CYS A 74 34.71 16.71 8.28
CA CYS A 74 35.63 16.03 7.38
C CYS A 74 36.93 16.81 7.22
N CYS A 75 38.06 16.16 7.51
CA CYS A 75 39.40 16.76 7.39
C CYS A 75 39.71 17.22 5.97
N TYR A 76 39.26 16.46 4.97
CA TYR A 76 39.44 16.82 3.57
C TYR A 76 38.70 18.11 3.18
N CYS A 77 37.61 18.42 3.88
CA CYS A 77 36.72 19.54 3.58
C CYS A 77 36.92 20.76 4.50
N GLY A 78 37.86 20.68 5.45
CA GLY A 78 38.32 21.82 6.24
C GLY A 78 38.30 21.67 7.74
N LYS A 79 37.97 20.49 8.27
CA LYS A 79 37.99 20.24 9.70
C LYS A 79 39.40 20.49 10.24
N GLN A 80 39.51 21.44 11.17
CA GLN A 80 40.78 21.80 11.79
C GLN A 80 41.12 20.82 12.93
N VAL A 81 42.41 20.67 13.21
CA VAL A 81 42.87 19.90 14.38
C VAL A 81 42.36 20.56 15.66
N GLY A 82 41.70 19.77 16.51
CA GLY A 82 41.18 20.25 17.80
C GLY A 82 39.88 21.07 17.72
N SER A 83 39.16 21.05 16.58
CA SER A 83 37.86 21.70 16.49
C SER A 83 36.85 21.09 17.51
N PRO A 84 36.11 21.92 18.26
CA PRO A 84 35.10 21.44 19.19
C PRO A 84 33.97 20.67 18.47
N GLN A 85 33.25 19.83 19.22
CA GLN A 85 32.09 19.06 18.74
C GLN A 85 31.10 19.91 17.92
N PRO A 86 30.36 19.31 16.96
CA PRO A 86 29.57 20.02 15.97
C PRO A 86 28.64 21.06 16.60
N ARG A 87 28.60 22.25 15.98
CA ARG A 87 27.74 23.36 16.39
C ARG A 87 26.28 22.88 16.37
N PRO A 88 25.49 23.09 17.45
CA PRO A 88 24.08 22.75 17.45
C PRO A 88 23.36 23.42 16.29
N LEU A 89 22.50 22.67 15.59
CA LEU A 89 21.71 23.21 14.50
C LEU A 89 20.81 24.35 15.01
N PRO A 90 20.60 25.42 14.22
CA PRO A 90 19.62 26.43 14.56
C PRO A 90 18.25 25.78 14.78
N GLN A 91 17.63 26.06 15.92
CA GLN A 91 16.27 25.61 16.23
C GLN A 91 15.28 26.67 15.76
N PRO A 92 14.17 26.28 15.10
CA PRO A 92 13.09 27.21 14.79
C PRO A 92 12.44 27.71 16.09
N THR A 93 12.34 29.03 16.24
CA THR A 93 11.68 29.67 17.39
C THR A 93 10.20 29.89 17.07
N TRP A 94 9.32 29.10 17.68
CA TRP A 94 7.87 29.18 17.47
C TRP A 94 7.18 30.13 18.45
N GLN A 95 6.37 31.06 17.92
CA GLN A 95 5.23 31.84 18.52
C GLN A 95 5.20 33.22 17.83
N GLN A 96 4.09 33.82 17.39
CA GLN A 96 2.66 33.82 17.72
C GLN A 96 1.92 34.40 16.49
N ASP A 97 0.68 34.00 16.21
CA ASP A 97 -0.40 34.79 15.55
C ASP A 97 -1.45 33.87 14.90
N GLY A 98 -2.18 33.09 15.72
CA GLY A 98 -3.48 32.46 15.37
C GLY A 98 -3.58 31.51 14.15
N CYS A 99 -2.58 31.47 13.29
CA CYS A 99 -2.48 30.64 12.10
C CYS A 99 -1.79 29.33 12.45
N LEU A 100 -2.32 28.23 11.94
CA LEU A 100 -1.73 26.89 12.05
C LEU A 100 -1.39 26.37 10.65
N ASP A 101 -0.16 25.89 10.49
CA ASP A 101 0.27 25.22 9.26
C ASP A 101 -0.64 24.04 8.93
N THR A 102 -0.77 23.70 7.64
CA THR A 102 -1.50 22.50 7.23
C THR A 102 -0.71 21.28 7.70
N ASP A 103 -1.31 20.52 8.62
CA ASP A 103 -0.67 19.33 9.18
C ASP A 103 -0.21 18.37 8.06
N SER A 104 1.02 17.88 8.19
CA SER A 104 1.68 16.97 7.25
C SER A 104 1.86 17.50 5.81
N TRP A 105 1.72 18.82 5.57
CA TRP A 105 1.98 19.37 4.24
C TRP A 105 3.48 19.32 3.88
N THR A 106 3.76 19.08 2.61
CA THR A 106 5.10 19.14 2.02
C THR A 106 5.08 19.74 0.63
N ASP A 107 6.20 20.28 0.19
CA ASP A 107 6.33 20.89 -1.15
C ASP A 107 6.36 19.88 -2.32
N GLY A 108 6.24 18.58 -2.05
CA GLY A 108 6.19 17.54 -3.08
C GLY A 108 7.56 17.13 -3.65
N ARG A 109 8.67 17.69 -3.16
CA ARG A 109 10.00 17.28 -3.60
C ARG A 109 10.32 15.88 -3.08
N LYS A 110 10.73 14.98 -3.97
CA LYS A 110 11.02 13.57 -3.60
C LYS A 110 12.22 13.41 -2.66
N CYS A 111 13.01 14.46 -2.46
CA CYS A 111 14.30 14.43 -1.79
C CYS A 111 14.35 15.38 -0.60
N CYS A 112 14.82 14.87 0.54
CA CYS A 112 15.15 15.67 1.71
C CYS A 112 16.61 16.07 1.64
N LEU A 113 16.89 17.34 1.32
CA LEU A 113 18.22 17.89 1.51
C LEU A 113 18.42 18.18 3.00
N GLY A 114 19.38 17.53 3.64
CA GLY A 114 19.88 17.93 4.96
C GLY A 114 19.39 17.19 6.20
N GLY A 115 19.11 15.88 6.13
CA GLY A 115 19.20 14.96 7.27
C GLY A 115 18.32 15.22 8.51
N ARG A 116 17.35 16.15 8.44
CA ARG A 116 16.46 16.55 9.55
C ARG A 116 15.03 16.03 9.30
N PRO A 117 14.60 14.94 9.98
CA PRO A 117 13.27 14.35 9.79
C PRO A 117 12.12 15.29 10.17
N ASP A 118 12.39 16.29 11.00
CA ASP A 118 11.45 17.32 11.45
C ASP A 118 11.25 18.44 10.40
N LEU A 119 12.17 18.61 9.47
CA LEU A 119 12.10 19.65 8.43
C LEU A 119 11.69 19.08 7.06
N CYS A 120 11.77 17.77 6.87
CA CYS A 120 11.39 17.12 5.63
C CYS A 120 10.80 15.73 5.91
N LEU A 121 9.77 15.37 5.15
CA LEU A 121 9.22 14.02 5.15
C LEU A 121 9.85 13.22 3.99
N PRO A 122 10.58 12.12 4.27
CA PRO A 122 11.23 11.31 3.24
C PRO A 122 10.25 10.89 2.13
N GLY A 123 10.64 11.14 0.88
CA GLY A 123 9.82 10.85 -0.31
C GLY A 123 8.61 11.78 -0.52
N SER A 124 8.38 12.76 0.36
CA SER A 124 7.25 13.69 0.29
C SER A 124 7.70 15.15 0.13
N GLY A 125 8.81 15.55 0.76
CA GLY A 125 9.44 16.85 0.55
C GLY A 125 9.50 17.73 1.78
N PHE A 126 9.81 19.01 1.56
CA PHE A 126 10.07 19.97 2.62
C PHE A 126 8.77 20.42 3.30
N THR A 127 8.80 20.50 4.63
CA THR A 127 7.65 20.92 5.44
C THR A 127 7.54 22.44 5.55
N CYS A 128 6.44 22.93 6.14
CA CYS A 128 6.28 24.36 6.46
C CYS A 128 7.43 24.90 7.34
N ALA A 129 7.89 24.12 8.32
CA ALA A 129 9.02 24.48 9.18
C ALA A 129 10.32 24.71 8.40
N TYR A 130 10.52 23.99 7.30
CA TYR A 130 11.67 24.21 6.42
C TYR A 130 11.56 25.52 5.64
N TYR A 131 10.36 25.88 5.18
CA TYR A 131 10.13 27.13 4.44
C TYR A 131 10.37 28.36 5.31
N GLU A 132 9.94 28.29 6.58
CA GLU A 132 10.23 29.30 7.60
C GLU A 132 11.72 29.43 7.86
N LEU A 133 12.39 28.31 8.16
CA LEU A 133 13.83 28.30 8.45
C LEU A 133 14.67 28.87 7.30
N LYS A 134 14.27 28.63 6.06
CA LYS A 134 14.96 29.14 4.87
C LYS A 134 14.73 30.62 4.59
N GLY A 135 13.80 31.28 5.30
CA GLY A 135 13.41 32.65 4.99
C GLY A 135 12.82 32.80 3.58
N TRP A 136 12.29 31.71 3.02
CA TRP A 136 11.67 31.71 1.69
C TRP A 136 10.33 32.43 1.68
N CYS A 137 9.85 32.84 2.84
CA CYS A 137 8.69 33.69 3.02
C CYS A 137 9.02 34.84 3.97
N ALA A 138 8.56 36.04 3.64
CA ALA A 138 8.75 37.28 4.41
C ALA A 138 7.50 38.16 4.25
N GLY A 139 7.01 38.73 5.35
CA GLY A 139 5.82 39.59 5.33
C GLY A 139 4.54 38.88 4.84
N GLY A 140 4.39 37.57 5.13
CA GLY A 140 3.23 36.79 4.69
C GLY A 140 3.22 36.50 3.19
N SER A 141 4.37 36.56 2.51
CA SER A 141 4.48 36.26 1.09
C SER A 141 5.76 35.49 0.78
N PHE A 142 5.66 34.53 -0.14
CA PHE A 142 6.82 33.81 -0.67
C PHE A 142 7.76 34.78 -1.41
N VAL A 143 9.03 34.80 -1.00
CA VAL A 143 10.13 35.64 -1.53
C VAL A 143 11.22 34.84 -2.23
N GLY A 144 11.11 33.51 -2.29
CA GLY A 144 12.04 32.67 -3.06
C GLY A 144 12.02 32.96 -4.57
N SER A 145 13.09 32.59 -5.29
CA SER A 145 13.22 32.88 -6.72
C SER A 145 12.07 32.26 -7.54
N ASN A 146 11.62 32.98 -8.58
CA ASN A 146 10.42 32.68 -9.37
C ASN A 146 10.35 31.26 -9.98
N ASN A 147 11.47 30.52 -10.04
CA ASN A 147 11.50 29.15 -10.54
C ASN A 147 10.98 28.10 -9.54
N ALA A 148 10.77 28.47 -8.26
CA ALA A 148 10.27 27.55 -7.23
C ALA A 148 8.74 27.54 -7.10
N VAL A 149 8.03 28.59 -7.52
CA VAL A 149 6.63 28.79 -7.12
C VAL A 149 5.65 27.84 -7.84
N SER A 150 5.92 27.45 -9.08
CA SER A 150 5.02 26.58 -9.86
C SER A 150 5.14 25.09 -9.50
N SER A 151 6.20 24.68 -8.80
CA SER A 151 6.49 23.28 -8.46
C SER A 151 6.38 22.94 -6.97
N SER A 152 6.14 23.92 -6.10
CA SER A 152 6.27 23.77 -4.64
C SER A 152 4.97 23.47 -3.88
N ASN A 153 3.97 22.85 -4.51
CA ASN A 153 2.72 22.42 -3.86
C ASN A 153 1.97 23.49 -3.03
N SER A 154 1.93 24.74 -3.51
CA SER A 154 1.20 25.87 -2.91
C SER A 154 1.55 26.19 -1.45
N PRO A 155 2.76 26.70 -1.15
CA PRO A 155 3.16 27.03 0.21
C PRO A 155 2.33 28.16 0.82
N ARG A 156 1.79 29.09 0.01
CA ARG A 156 0.94 30.19 0.50
C ARG A 156 -0.36 29.71 1.15
N ASP A 157 -0.89 28.58 0.70
CA ASP A 157 -2.15 28.04 1.20
C ASP A 157 -1.95 27.12 2.41
N ASN A 158 -0.70 26.70 2.64
CA ASN A 158 -0.38 25.64 3.58
C ASN A 158 0.54 26.06 4.72
N CYS A 159 1.34 27.10 4.50
CA CYS A 159 2.32 27.58 5.46
C CYS A 159 1.96 28.99 5.94
N CYS A 160 1.85 29.16 7.25
CA CYS A 160 1.55 30.42 7.92
C CYS A 160 2.57 31.50 7.58
N VAL A 161 3.86 31.17 7.57
CA VAL A 161 4.90 32.14 7.20
C VAL A 161 4.77 32.63 5.75
N CYS A 162 4.09 31.85 4.91
CA CYS A 162 3.86 32.16 3.50
C CYS A 162 2.50 32.83 3.22
N GLY A 163 1.75 33.20 4.27
CA GLY A 163 0.53 33.98 4.15
C GLY A 163 -0.77 33.18 4.26
N LYS A 164 -0.72 31.95 4.77
CA LYS A 164 -1.94 31.18 5.07
C LYS A 164 -2.81 31.99 6.05
N GLN A 165 -4.09 32.20 5.70
CA GLN A 165 -5.03 32.93 6.55
C GLN A 165 -5.69 32.00 7.58
N GLU A 166 -6.13 32.58 8.71
CA GLU A 166 -6.86 31.87 9.75
C GLU A 166 -8.15 31.21 9.22
N SER A 167 -8.38 29.96 9.57
CA SER A 167 -9.66 29.30 9.30
C SER A 167 -10.72 29.78 10.31
N SER A 168 -11.62 30.66 9.91
CA SER A 168 -12.75 31.10 10.73
C SER A 168 -13.80 29.99 10.91
N SER A 169 -13.55 29.10 11.88
CA SER A 169 -14.37 27.92 12.19
C SER A 169 -15.63 28.23 13.03
N LEU A 170 -16.41 29.25 12.68
CA LEU A 170 -17.64 29.59 13.44
C LEU A 170 -18.92 29.77 12.60
N ALA A 171 -18.84 29.73 11.27
CA ALA A 171 -20.03 29.93 10.42
C ALA A 171 -20.71 28.64 9.91
N VAL A 172 -20.05 27.47 10.00
CA VAL A 172 -20.53 26.25 9.32
C VAL A 172 -21.35 25.31 10.23
N GLU A 173 -21.19 25.38 11.55
CA GLU A 173 -21.91 24.48 12.46
C GLU A 173 -23.39 24.85 12.69
N ILE A 174 -23.79 26.11 12.50
CA ILE A 174 -25.16 26.57 12.78
C ILE A 174 -26.15 26.17 11.66
N LEU A 175 -25.68 25.94 10.43
CA LEU A 175 -26.54 25.57 9.30
C LEU A 175 -26.86 24.06 9.23
N LEU A 176 -26.02 23.20 9.82
CA LEU A 176 -26.24 21.75 9.79
C LEU A 176 -27.31 21.29 10.80
N VAL A 177 -27.42 21.98 11.94
CA VAL A 177 -28.36 21.60 13.02
C VAL A 177 -29.81 21.88 12.63
N LEU A 178 -30.07 22.89 11.79
CA LEU A 178 -31.43 23.22 11.33
C LEU A 178 -31.96 22.25 10.26
N ALA A 179 -31.09 21.58 9.49
CA ALA A 179 -31.50 20.60 8.48
C ALA A 179 -31.90 19.23 9.06
N ILE A 180 -31.37 18.88 10.24
CA ILE A 180 -31.62 17.58 10.90
C ILE A 180 -32.98 17.56 11.61
N VAL A 181 -33.48 18.71 12.07
CA VAL A 181 -34.77 18.80 12.76
C VAL A 181 -35.97 18.68 11.80
N VAL A 182 -35.83 19.07 10.54
CA VAL A 182 -36.93 19.05 9.55
C VAL A 182 -37.11 17.67 8.87
N SER A 183 -36.08 16.81 8.87
CA SER A 183 -36.09 15.53 8.18
C SER A 183 -36.58 14.33 9.02
N SER A 184 -36.80 14.51 10.32
CA SER A 184 -37.07 13.41 11.26
C SER A 184 -38.56 13.06 11.48
N TRP A 185 -39.49 13.54 10.63
CA TRP A 185 -40.92 13.17 10.72
C TRP A 185 -41.43 12.26 9.58
N ALA A 186 -40.60 11.90 8.59
CA ALA A 186 -41.08 11.23 7.37
C ALA A 186 -40.76 9.74 7.21
N THR A 187 -40.01 9.08 8.11
CA THR A 187 -39.60 7.67 7.89
C THR A 187 -39.82 6.75 9.10
N PHE A 188 -41.00 6.87 9.72
CA PHE A 188 -41.56 5.81 10.59
C PHE A 188 -42.60 4.98 9.83
N ARG A 189 -42.14 4.06 8.97
CA ARG A 189 -42.81 2.82 8.54
C ARG A 189 -42.04 2.18 7.37
N CYS A 190 -41.25 1.14 7.64
CA CYS A 190 -41.43 -0.16 6.97
C CYS A 190 -40.48 -1.20 7.55
N ARG A 191 -41.05 -2.27 8.09
CA ARG A 191 -40.36 -3.47 8.56
C ARG A 191 -40.27 -4.50 7.41
N THR A 192 -39.18 -5.28 7.46
CA THR A 192 -39.00 -6.65 6.94
C THR A 192 -39.06 -6.90 5.43
N ARG A 193 -37.91 -7.31 4.87
CA ARG A 193 -37.75 -8.59 4.14
C ARG A 193 -36.27 -8.87 3.86
N ALA A 194 -35.80 -10.01 4.34
CA ALA A 194 -34.58 -10.66 3.84
C ALA A 194 -34.86 -11.13 2.41
N ALA A 195 -34.10 -10.63 1.44
CA ALA A 195 -34.15 -11.06 0.06
C ALA A 195 -32.74 -11.08 -0.54
N LYS A 196 -32.50 -12.13 -1.32
CA LYS A 196 -31.29 -12.46 -2.08
C LYS A 196 -30.53 -11.22 -2.55
N TRP A 197 -29.26 -11.14 -2.14
CA TRP A 197 -28.30 -10.11 -2.52
C TRP A 197 -27.92 -10.29 -3.98
N ASN A 198 -28.68 -9.66 -4.88
CA ASN A 198 -28.38 -9.63 -6.31
C ASN A 198 -28.79 -8.30 -6.95
N HIS A 199 -28.56 -7.19 -6.23
CA HIS A 199 -28.63 -5.85 -6.81
C HIS A 199 -27.23 -5.23 -6.81
N ARG A 200 -26.68 -5.06 -8.03
CA ARG A 200 -25.66 -4.06 -8.31
C ARG A 200 -26.28 -2.70 -8.03
N GLU A 201 -26.07 -2.14 -6.83
CA GLU A 201 -26.33 -0.72 -6.67
C GLU A 201 -25.36 0.07 -7.57
N PRO A 202 -25.84 1.07 -8.32
CA PRO A 202 -24.97 1.88 -9.15
C PRO A 202 -23.99 2.67 -8.26
N LEU A 203 -22.70 2.63 -8.61
CA LEU A 203 -21.68 3.54 -8.03
C LEU A 203 -22.15 4.99 -8.10
N SER A 204 -21.63 5.87 -7.25
CA SER A 204 -21.98 7.29 -7.31
C SER A 204 -21.78 7.85 -8.73
N PRO A 205 -22.66 8.76 -9.23
CA PRO A 205 -22.56 9.30 -10.58
C PRO A 205 -21.18 9.90 -10.90
N SER A 206 -20.50 10.46 -9.89
CA SER A 206 -19.14 11.02 -10.01
C SER A 206 -18.08 9.97 -10.34
N VAL A 207 -18.15 8.78 -9.72
CA VAL A 207 -17.22 7.68 -9.98
C VAL A 207 -17.52 7.04 -11.34
N GLN A 208 -18.80 6.83 -11.66
CA GLN A 208 -19.21 6.29 -12.96
C GLN A 208 -18.78 7.17 -14.13
N LYS A 209 -18.94 8.50 -14.01
CA LYS A 209 -18.57 9.46 -15.05
C LYS A 209 -17.07 9.44 -15.33
N LYS A 210 -16.22 9.37 -14.30
CA LYS A 210 -14.76 9.29 -14.46
C LYS A 210 -14.31 7.97 -15.08
N LEU A 211 -14.89 6.84 -14.65
CA LEU A 211 -14.64 5.52 -15.24
C LEU A 211 -15.06 5.48 -16.72
N ALA A 212 -16.22 6.03 -17.06
CA ALA A 212 -16.71 6.12 -18.43
C ALA A 212 -15.82 6.99 -19.32
N GLN A 213 -15.35 8.14 -18.82
CA GLN A 213 -14.41 9.01 -19.54
C GLN A 213 -13.09 8.30 -19.83
N LEU A 214 -12.57 7.53 -18.87
CA LEU A 214 -11.33 6.78 -19.04
C LEU A 214 -11.48 5.63 -20.05
N HIS A 215 -12.59 4.89 -20.01
CA HIS A 215 -12.92 3.88 -21.04
C HIS A 215 -13.03 4.49 -22.45
N GLN A 216 -13.58 5.69 -22.57
CA GLN A 216 -13.75 6.37 -23.86
C GLN A 216 -12.41 6.81 -24.47
N SER A 217 -11.45 7.28 -23.65
CA SER A 217 -10.09 7.63 -24.09
C SER A 217 -9.32 6.42 -24.65
N ILE A 218 -9.59 5.21 -24.14
CA ILE A 218 -8.94 3.96 -24.56
C ILE A 218 -9.49 3.49 -25.91
N ALA A 219 -10.82 3.54 -26.09
CA ALA A 219 -11.46 3.14 -27.34
C ALA A 219 -11.00 3.97 -28.56
N THR A 220 -10.54 5.20 -28.33
CA THR A 220 -9.93 6.06 -29.37
C THR A 220 -8.47 5.74 -29.69
N ALA A 221 -7.74 5.07 -28.80
CA ALA A 221 -6.34 4.70 -29.02
C ALA A 221 -6.18 3.44 -29.90
N GLU A 222 -7.24 2.67 -30.12
CA GLU A 222 -7.21 1.39 -30.85
C GLU A 222 -7.67 1.49 -32.33
N ARG A 223 -7.95 2.70 -32.85
CA ARG A 223 -8.44 2.87 -34.24
C ARG A 223 -7.45 3.66 -35.11
N GLU A 224 -6.64 2.95 -35.89
CA GLU A 224 -6.06 3.48 -37.13
C GLU A 224 -6.87 2.96 -38.34
N PRO A 225 -7.27 3.83 -39.30
CA PRO A 225 -7.89 3.37 -40.53
C PRO A 225 -6.89 3.37 -41.70
N SER A 226 -6.87 2.28 -42.48
CA SER A 226 -6.24 2.20 -43.80
C SER A 226 -7.32 1.90 -44.85
N SER A 227 -7.29 2.63 -45.95
CA SER A 227 -8.33 2.69 -46.99
C SER A 227 -7.84 2.23 -48.38
N ALA A 228 -8.82 1.76 -49.19
CA ALA A 228 -8.90 1.66 -50.67
C ALA A 228 -7.91 0.69 -51.39
N GLN A 229 -8.23 -0.06 -52.47
CA GLN A 229 -9.33 -0.08 -53.47
C GLN A 229 -9.22 -1.37 -54.34
N GLY A 230 -10.30 -1.80 -55.04
CA GLY A 230 -10.21 -2.60 -56.28
C GLY A 230 -11.17 -3.80 -56.43
N GLU A 231 -12.17 -3.69 -57.31
CA GLU A 231 -13.40 -4.52 -57.37
C GLU A 231 -13.30 -5.95 -57.98
N GLU A 232 -12.11 -6.50 -58.23
CA GLU A 232 -11.95 -7.95 -58.47
C GLU A 232 -11.81 -8.74 -57.15
N GLN A 233 -11.78 -8.00 -56.04
CA GLN A 233 -11.63 -8.48 -54.68
C GLN A 233 -12.91 -9.07 -54.08
N GLN A 234 -14.11 -8.96 -54.66
CA GLN A 234 -15.33 -9.24 -53.90
C GLN A 234 -15.57 -10.74 -53.58
N GLN A 235 -15.16 -11.65 -54.47
CA GLN A 235 -15.27 -13.10 -54.24
C GLN A 235 -14.12 -13.65 -53.39
N GLN A 236 -12.88 -13.17 -53.61
CA GLN A 236 -11.76 -13.44 -52.71
C GLN A 236 -11.93 -12.77 -51.34
N GLN A 237 -12.59 -11.62 -51.25
CA GLN A 237 -12.99 -10.97 -50.00
C GLN A 237 -14.06 -11.77 -49.29
N GLN A 238 -15.03 -12.37 -49.98
CA GLN A 238 -16.01 -13.21 -49.28
C GLN A 238 -15.35 -14.46 -48.68
N GLN A 239 -14.43 -15.11 -49.40
CA GLN A 239 -13.66 -16.23 -48.85
C GLN A 239 -12.68 -15.80 -47.76
N GLN A 240 -11.97 -14.68 -47.93
CA GLN A 240 -11.11 -14.12 -46.88
C GLN A 240 -11.92 -13.62 -45.68
N GLN A 241 -13.12 -13.07 -45.86
CA GLN A 241 -14.01 -12.65 -44.78
C GLN A 241 -14.55 -13.88 -44.05
N GLN A 242 -14.90 -14.97 -44.74
CA GLN A 242 -15.28 -16.22 -44.07
C GLN A 242 -14.11 -16.84 -43.32
N GLN A 243 -12.90 -16.85 -43.87
CA GLN A 243 -11.70 -17.31 -43.16
C GLN A 243 -11.31 -16.39 -42.01
N GLN A 244 -11.43 -15.07 -42.16
CA GLN A 244 -11.20 -14.10 -41.09
C GLN A 244 -12.28 -14.22 -40.02
N GLN A 245 -13.55 -14.43 -40.35
CA GLN A 245 -14.60 -14.69 -39.37
C GLN A 245 -14.36 -15.99 -38.60
N GLN A 246 -13.88 -17.05 -39.27
CA GLN A 246 -13.50 -18.30 -38.60
C GLN A 246 -12.24 -18.15 -37.72
N GLN A 247 -11.27 -17.32 -38.12
CA GLN A 247 -10.09 -17.01 -37.31
C GLN A 247 -10.38 -16.02 -36.16
N GLN A 248 -11.37 -15.12 -36.32
CA GLN A 248 -11.85 -14.19 -35.29
C GLN A 248 -12.75 -14.88 -34.26
N GLN A 249 -13.35 -16.02 -34.60
CA GLN A 249 -14.13 -16.84 -33.67
C GLN A 249 -13.29 -17.82 -32.86
N GLN A 250 -12.00 -18.02 -33.20
CA GLN A 250 -11.07 -18.67 -32.29
C GLN A 250 -10.60 -17.63 -31.26
N PRO A 251 -10.81 -17.85 -29.95
CA PRO A 251 -10.30 -16.94 -28.93
C PRO A 251 -8.77 -16.92 -29.03
N GLN A 252 -8.24 -15.89 -29.71
CA GLN A 252 -6.81 -15.68 -29.77
C GLN A 252 -6.33 -15.49 -28.34
N LYS A 253 -5.43 -16.38 -27.88
CA LYS A 253 -4.77 -16.19 -26.60
C LYS A 253 -4.12 -14.80 -26.63
N PRO A 254 -4.37 -13.94 -25.63
CA PRO A 254 -3.84 -12.59 -25.63
C PRO A 254 -2.32 -12.66 -25.81
N THR A 255 -1.81 -11.86 -26.73
CA THR A 255 -0.36 -11.73 -26.93
C THR A 255 0.28 -11.29 -25.62
N LYS A 256 1.56 -11.64 -25.38
CA LYS A 256 2.28 -11.19 -24.19
C LYS A 256 2.20 -9.66 -24.00
N GLN A 257 2.21 -8.91 -25.11
CA GLN A 257 2.07 -7.46 -25.13
C GLN A 257 0.67 -7.00 -24.69
N SER A 258 -0.40 -7.61 -25.21
CA SER A 258 -1.78 -7.32 -24.78
C SER A 258 -2.00 -7.62 -23.31
N SER A 259 -1.45 -8.73 -22.81
CA SER A 259 -1.52 -9.07 -21.38
C SER A 259 -0.79 -8.04 -20.50
N MET A 260 0.39 -7.56 -20.92
CA MET A 260 1.14 -6.55 -20.18
C MET A 260 0.42 -5.19 -20.18
N LEU A 261 -0.14 -4.79 -21.33
CA LEU A 261 -0.88 -3.53 -21.45
C LEU A 261 -2.13 -3.53 -20.57
N ARG A 262 -2.88 -4.64 -20.58
CA ARG A 262 -4.05 -4.83 -19.71
C ARG A 262 -3.69 -4.80 -18.23
N LYS A 263 -2.56 -5.41 -17.84
CA LYS A 263 -2.06 -5.32 -16.46
C LYS A 263 -1.79 -3.88 -16.04
N ARG A 264 -1.05 -3.11 -16.86
CA ARG A 264 -0.77 -1.70 -16.59
C ARG A 264 -2.05 -0.86 -16.49
N LEU A 265 -2.97 -1.07 -17.43
CA LEU A 265 -4.25 -0.39 -17.42
C LEU A 265 -5.06 -0.68 -16.15
N ASN A 266 -5.14 -1.94 -15.73
CA ASN A 266 -5.85 -2.31 -14.50
C ASN A 266 -5.20 -1.68 -13.26
N ALA A 267 -3.87 -1.58 -13.23
CA ALA A 267 -3.15 -0.90 -12.16
C ALA A 267 -3.46 0.61 -12.15
N GLU A 268 -3.46 1.27 -13.31
CA GLU A 268 -3.82 2.69 -13.43
C GLU A 268 -5.29 2.95 -13.04
N LEU A 269 -6.21 2.09 -13.49
CA LEU A 269 -7.62 2.14 -13.11
C LEU A 269 -7.82 1.96 -11.60
N ALA A 270 -7.10 1.01 -11.01
CA ALA A 270 -7.10 0.82 -9.57
C ALA A 270 -6.59 2.09 -8.88
N HIS A 271 -5.42 2.61 -9.25
CA HIS A 271 -4.91 3.86 -8.68
C HIS A 271 -5.88 5.03 -8.82
N ALA A 272 -6.52 5.20 -9.98
CA ALA A 272 -7.49 6.27 -10.21
C ALA A 272 -8.76 6.10 -9.38
N ALA A 273 -9.32 4.88 -9.30
CA ALA A 273 -10.50 4.59 -8.49
C ALA A 273 -10.22 4.79 -7.00
N LEU A 274 -9.05 4.34 -6.55
CA LEU A 274 -8.55 4.47 -5.19
C LEU A 274 -8.29 5.94 -4.81
N ALA A 275 -7.75 6.74 -5.73
CA ALA A 275 -7.57 8.18 -5.54
C ALA A 275 -8.91 8.93 -5.49
N CYS A 276 -9.89 8.56 -6.33
CA CYS A 276 -11.23 9.15 -6.32
C CYS A 276 -11.98 8.91 -5.01
N ALA A 277 -11.63 7.84 -4.27
CA ALA A 277 -12.21 7.53 -2.98
C ALA A 277 -11.53 8.26 -1.79
N GLY A 278 -10.64 9.22 -2.06
CA GLY A 278 -9.94 9.99 -1.02
C GLY A 278 -8.68 9.31 -0.48
N GLY A 279 -8.18 8.27 -1.15
CA GLY A 279 -6.95 7.57 -0.76
C GLY A 279 -7.17 6.42 0.25
N PRO A 280 -6.11 5.64 0.53
CA PRO A 280 -6.15 4.42 1.36
C PRO A 280 -6.75 4.59 2.75
N GLU A 281 -6.59 5.78 3.33
CA GLU A 281 -7.16 6.17 4.62
C GLU A 281 -8.69 6.24 4.63
N ASN A 282 -9.36 6.15 3.47
CA ASN A 282 -10.81 6.18 3.35
C ASN A 282 -11.41 4.82 2.96
N TRP A 283 -10.60 3.75 2.93
CA TRP A 283 -11.04 2.39 2.55
C TRP A 283 -11.43 1.57 3.77
N GLY A 284 -12.12 2.20 4.71
CA GLY A 284 -12.52 1.60 5.97
C GLY A 284 -13.83 0.81 5.89
N LEU A 285 -13.99 -0.13 6.82
CA LEU A 285 -15.24 -0.84 7.13
C LEU A 285 -15.51 -0.75 8.62
N THR A 286 -16.75 -0.51 9.03
CA THR A 286 -17.08 -0.55 10.46
C THR A 286 -17.03 -1.99 11.01
N VAL A 287 -16.81 -2.15 12.32
CA VAL A 287 -16.92 -3.45 12.99
C VAL A 287 -18.32 -4.07 12.78
N ALA A 288 -19.36 -3.24 12.75
CA ALA A 288 -20.72 -3.67 12.43
C ALA A 288 -20.82 -4.25 11.00
N GLN A 289 -20.26 -3.56 10.00
CA GLN A 289 -20.23 -4.04 8.61
C GLN A 289 -19.43 -5.35 8.46
N LEU A 290 -18.30 -5.48 9.16
CA LEU A 290 -17.54 -6.74 9.19
C LEU A 290 -18.37 -7.87 9.81
N THR A 291 -19.10 -7.58 10.89
CA THR A 291 -19.98 -8.54 11.57
C THR A 291 -21.13 -8.98 10.67
N GLU A 292 -21.77 -8.04 9.96
CA GLU A 292 -22.81 -8.34 8.96
C GLU A 292 -22.27 -9.25 7.85
N PHE A 293 -21.10 -8.91 7.29
CA PHE A 293 -20.44 -9.74 6.28
C PHE A 293 -20.18 -11.16 6.78
N TYR A 294 -19.65 -11.28 8.00
CA TYR A 294 -19.39 -12.57 8.63
C TYR A 294 -20.69 -13.37 8.80
N GLN A 295 -21.74 -12.77 9.38
CA GLN A 295 -23.03 -13.44 9.58
C GLN A 295 -23.68 -13.89 8.26
N ALA A 296 -23.53 -13.10 7.20
CA ALA A 296 -24.09 -13.39 5.89
C ALA A 296 -23.42 -14.58 5.19
N HIS A 297 -22.14 -14.85 5.47
CA HIS A 297 -21.36 -15.84 4.71
C HIS A 297 -20.87 -17.04 5.52
N ILE A 298 -20.95 -17.01 6.85
CA ILE A 298 -20.27 -18.02 7.68
C ILE A 298 -20.77 -19.44 7.45
N ALA A 299 -22.08 -19.65 7.33
CA ALA A 299 -22.66 -20.97 7.13
C ALA A 299 -22.22 -21.60 5.79
N GLU A 300 -22.15 -20.79 4.72
CA GLU A 300 -21.71 -21.24 3.40
C GLU A 300 -20.20 -21.54 3.40
N LEU A 301 -19.40 -20.71 4.05
CA LEU A 301 -17.96 -20.90 4.20
C LEU A 301 -17.61 -22.15 5.01
N GLU A 302 -18.33 -22.42 6.09
CA GLU A 302 -18.17 -23.64 6.88
C GLU A 302 -18.55 -24.88 6.08
N ALA A 303 -19.68 -24.85 5.38
CA ALA A 303 -20.10 -25.94 4.50
C ALA A 303 -19.06 -26.18 3.38
N TYR A 304 -18.52 -25.10 2.81
CA TYR A 304 -17.44 -25.16 1.84
C TYR A 304 -16.20 -25.86 2.43
N CYS A 305 -15.73 -25.45 3.61
CA CYS A 305 -14.55 -26.05 4.24
C CYS A 305 -14.75 -27.52 4.61
N GLN A 306 -15.97 -27.92 5.02
CA GLN A 306 -16.29 -29.32 5.31
C GLN A 306 -16.33 -30.20 4.06
N ALA A 307 -16.63 -29.62 2.89
CA ALA A 307 -16.69 -30.34 1.61
C ALA A 307 -15.34 -30.40 0.88
N HIS A 308 -14.27 -29.81 1.43
CA HIS A 308 -12.98 -29.69 0.79
C HIS A 308 -11.80 -30.03 1.72
N LEU A 309 -10.73 -30.55 1.12
CA LEU A 309 -9.41 -30.63 1.75
C LEU A 309 -8.49 -29.58 1.14
N LEU A 310 -7.43 -29.21 1.86
CA LEU A 310 -6.32 -28.43 1.32
C LEU A 310 -5.19 -29.38 0.93
N ASP A 311 -4.75 -29.31 -0.32
CA ASP A 311 -3.48 -29.89 -0.75
C ASP A 311 -2.35 -28.87 -0.55
N GLU A 312 -1.45 -29.14 0.39
CA GLU A 312 -0.34 -28.26 0.74
C GLU A 312 0.75 -28.20 -0.33
N GLY A 313 0.77 -29.16 -1.26
CA GLY A 313 1.75 -29.21 -2.33
C GLY A 313 1.59 -28.05 -3.30
N ASP A 314 0.34 -27.70 -3.62
CA ASP A 314 0.02 -26.70 -4.64
C ASP A 314 -1.09 -25.71 -4.23
N ASN A 315 -1.44 -25.69 -2.94
CA ASN A 315 -2.46 -24.85 -2.31
C ASN A 315 -3.80 -24.91 -3.05
N SER A 316 -4.20 -26.10 -3.51
CA SER A 316 -5.49 -26.31 -4.16
C SER A 316 -6.50 -26.96 -3.22
N HIS A 317 -7.77 -26.61 -3.42
CA HIS A 317 -8.89 -27.20 -2.70
C HIS A 317 -9.30 -28.51 -3.38
N VAL A 318 -9.39 -29.60 -2.63
CA VAL A 318 -9.74 -30.92 -3.16
C VAL A 318 -11.19 -31.22 -2.79
N CYS A 319 -12.07 -31.28 -3.78
CA CYS A 319 -13.50 -31.51 -3.57
C CYS A 319 -13.77 -32.95 -3.15
N LEU A 320 -14.45 -33.14 -2.03
CA LEU A 320 -14.82 -34.46 -1.51
C LEU A 320 -16.04 -35.08 -2.21
N ARG A 321 -16.81 -34.27 -2.94
CA ARG A 321 -18.02 -34.70 -3.68
C ARG A 321 -17.91 -34.34 -5.15
N ILE A 322 -18.41 -35.22 -6.03
CA ILE A 322 -18.50 -34.99 -7.48
C ILE A 322 -19.92 -35.29 -7.97
N PRO A 323 -20.57 -34.34 -8.66
CA PRO A 323 -20.12 -32.96 -8.85
C PRO A 323 -20.04 -32.21 -7.49
N CYS A 324 -19.10 -31.27 -7.37
CA CYS A 324 -19.00 -30.44 -6.16
C CYS A 324 -20.19 -29.47 -6.15
N PRO A 325 -20.97 -29.40 -5.05
CA PRO A 325 -22.17 -28.56 -5.01
C PRO A 325 -21.87 -27.08 -4.71
N HIS A 326 -20.61 -26.72 -4.44
CA HIS A 326 -20.23 -25.37 -4.03
C HIS A 326 -19.66 -24.55 -5.18
N ASP A 327 -19.91 -23.23 -5.11
CA ASP A 327 -19.14 -22.26 -5.90
C ASP A 327 -17.73 -22.13 -5.31
N HIS A 328 -16.71 -22.25 -6.16
CA HIS A 328 -15.31 -22.14 -5.76
C HIS A 328 -14.80 -20.71 -5.88
N GLY A 329 -15.58 -19.78 -6.46
CA GLY A 329 -15.15 -18.41 -6.71
C GLY A 329 -13.83 -18.38 -7.48
N ALA A 330 -12.82 -17.77 -6.88
CA ALA A 330 -11.46 -17.69 -7.42
C ALA A 330 -10.49 -18.72 -6.81
N ALA A 331 -10.98 -19.68 -6.02
CA ALA A 331 -10.14 -20.73 -5.45
C ALA A 331 -9.67 -21.71 -6.53
N LYS A 332 -8.40 -22.12 -6.45
CA LYS A 332 -7.88 -23.22 -7.26
C LYS A 332 -8.42 -24.52 -6.69
N PHE A 333 -9.11 -25.33 -7.49
CA PHE A 333 -9.70 -26.57 -7.00
C PHE A 333 -9.55 -27.76 -7.97
N ARG A 334 -9.70 -28.97 -7.44
CA ARG A 334 -9.73 -30.21 -8.22
C ARG A 334 -10.59 -31.30 -7.57
N PRO A 335 -11.19 -32.21 -8.35
CA PRO A 335 -11.90 -33.36 -7.81
C PRO A 335 -10.94 -34.34 -7.09
N LEU A 336 -11.40 -35.00 -6.02
CA LEU A 336 -10.63 -36.03 -5.30
C LEU A 336 -10.11 -37.14 -6.21
N GLN A 337 -10.86 -37.50 -7.26
CA GLN A 337 -10.51 -38.53 -8.25
C GLN A 337 -9.21 -38.20 -8.96
N ALA A 338 -8.94 -36.92 -9.24
CA ALA A 338 -7.69 -36.49 -9.86
C ALA A 338 -6.48 -36.77 -8.95
N VAL A 339 -6.67 -36.63 -7.63
CA VAL A 339 -5.63 -36.94 -6.63
C VAL A 339 -5.43 -38.44 -6.50
N VAL A 340 -6.50 -39.22 -6.39
CA VAL A 340 -6.43 -40.69 -6.28
C VAL A 340 -5.75 -41.29 -7.51
N LYS A 341 -6.07 -40.80 -8.71
CA LYS A 341 -5.43 -41.23 -9.95
C LYS A 341 -3.93 -40.92 -9.95
N HIS A 342 -3.53 -39.70 -9.60
CA HIS A 342 -2.11 -39.33 -9.52
C HIS A 342 -1.33 -40.18 -8.47
N LEU A 343 -1.97 -40.54 -7.36
CA LEU A 343 -1.38 -41.44 -6.35
C LEU A 343 -1.28 -42.90 -6.83
N ALA A 344 -2.18 -43.34 -7.71
CA ALA A 344 -2.09 -44.65 -8.34
C ALA A 344 -0.98 -44.69 -9.41
N ASP A 345 -0.93 -43.67 -10.28
CA ASP A 345 0.04 -43.58 -11.38
C ASP A 345 1.49 -43.46 -10.87
N THR A 346 1.70 -42.77 -9.74
CA THR A 346 3.03 -42.66 -9.11
C THR A 346 3.51 -43.94 -8.41
N LYS A 347 2.61 -44.90 -8.16
CA LYS A 347 3.01 -46.22 -7.62
C LYS A 347 3.54 -47.13 -8.74
N THR A 348 2.96 -47.08 -9.93
CA THR A 348 3.39 -47.88 -11.09
C THR A 348 4.75 -47.44 -11.64
N GLU A 349 5.06 -46.14 -11.67
CA GLU A 349 6.37 -45.65 -12.13
C GLU A 349 7.54 -46.00 -11.18
N LYS A 350 7.26 -46.27 -9.90
CA LYS A 350 8.29 -46.67 -8.92
C LYS A 350 8.80 -48.10 -9.10
N GLU A 351 8.09 -48.96 -9.85
CA GLU A 351 8.60 -50.29 -10.20
C GLU A 351 9.54 -50.27 -11.41
N ASP A 352 9.33 -49.38 -12.39
CA ASP A 352 10.20 -49.28 -13.58
C ASP A 352 11.43 -48.37 -13.39
N SER A 353 11.42 -47.46 -12.41
CA SER A 353 12.40 -46.37 -12.31
C SER A 353 13.53 -46.58 -11.31
N ARG A 354 13.84 -47.83 -10.90
CA ARG A 354 14.99 -48.16 -10.03
C ARG A 354 16.38 -47.76 -10.59
N ARG A 355 16.46 -47.06 -11.73
CA ARG A 355 17.72 -46.80 -12.42
C ARG A 355 18.12 -45.37 -12.76
N LYS A 356 17.34 -44.30 -12.54
CA LYS A 356 17.90 -42.92 -12.71
C LYS A 356 17.01 -41.79 -12.16
N SER A 357 17.67 -40.94 -11.36
CA SER A 357 17.30 -39.56 -10.97
C SER A 357 16.48 -39.37 -9.68
N ARG A 358 17.11 -38.62 -8.78
CA ARG A 358 16.59 -38.08 -7.52
C ARG A 358 15.64 -36.90 -7.78
N SER A 359 14.56 -37.11 -8.52
CA SER A 359 13.46 -36.14 -8.55
C SER A 359 12.68 -36.27 -7.24
N ARG A 360 12.80 -35.26 -6.38
CA ARG A 360 12.04 -35.13 -5.11
C ARG A 360 10.55 -35.22 -5.42
N THR A 361 9.95 -36.39 -5.23
CA THR A 361 8.50 -36.57 -5.34
C THR A 361 7.87 -35.79 -4.19
N ARG A 362 7.24 -34.66 -4.53
CA ARG A 362 6.57 -33.75 -3.60
C ARG A 362 5.36 -34.52 -3.04
N SER A 363 5.49 -35.05 -1.83
CA SER A 363 4.41 -35.80 -1.16
C SER A 363 3.23 -34.85 -0.94
N SER A 364 2.10 -35.11 -1.60
CA SER A 364 0.86 -34.35 -1.41
C SER A 364 0.30 -34.66 -0.01
N SER A 365 0.62 -33.78 0.94
CA SER A 365 -0.03 -33.75 2.25
C SER A 365 -1.39 -33.08 2.10
N MET A 366 -2.45 -33.84 2.33
CA MET A 366 -3.81 -33.33 2.37
C MET A 366 -4.24 -33.15 3.83
N ARG A 367 -4.81 -31.99 4.15
CA ARG A 367 -5.39 -31.71 5.46
C ARG A 367 -6.78 -31.09 5.36
N ALA A 368 -7.49 -31.02 6.47
CA ALA A 368 -8.75 -30.26 6.53
C ALA A 368 -8.50 -28.81 6.08
N LEU A 369 -9.38 -28.27 5.23
CA LEU A 369 -9.29 -26.90 4.76
C LEU A 369 -9.63 -25.94 5.92
N PRO A 370 -8.68 -25.11 6.41
CA PRO A 370 -8.99 -24.17 7.48
C PRO A 370 -9.86 -23.03 6.97
N LEU A 371 -10.86 -22.64 7.76
CA LEU A 371 -11.62 -21.42 7.52
C LEU A 371 -10.81 -20.19 7.95
N ASN A 372 -9.99 -19.68 7.04
CA ASN A 372 -9.11 -18.53 7.26
C ASN A 372 -9.30 -17.46 6.17
N MET A 373 -8.51 -16.38 6.23
CA MET A 373 -8.67 -15.26 5.29
C MET A 373 -8.40 -15.66 3.84
N HIS A 374 -7.57 -16.66 3.57
CA HIS A 374 -7.35 -17.16 2.20
C HIS A 374 -8.64 -17.70 1.58
N VAL A 375 -9.41 -18.49 2.33
CA VAL A 375 -10.70 -19.03 1.87
C VAL A 375 -11.72 -17.90 1.70
N VAL A 376 -11.83 -17.00 2.68
CA VAL A 376 -12.74 -15.84 2.61
C VAL A 376 -12.45 -14.99 1.37
N VAL A 377 -11.19 -14.71 1.09
CA VAL A 377 -10.81 -13.92 -0.08
C VAL A 377 -11.12 -14.64 -1.37
N ALA A 378 -10.79 -15.94 -1.47
CA ALA A 378 -10.97 -16.70 -2.70
C ALA A 378 -12.45 -16.97 -3.03
N VAL A 379 -13.26 -17.32 -2.02
CA VAL A 379 -14.65 -17.77 -2.19
C VAL A 379 -15.66 -16.63 -2.06
N CYS A 380 -15.35 -15.56 -1.31
CA CYS A 380 -16.29 -14.44 -1.11
C CYS A 380 -15.77 -13.13 -1.69
N ILE A 381 -14.63 -12.61 -1.22
CA ILE A 381 -14.20 -11.25 -1.56
C ILE A 381 -13.95 -11.09 -3.06
N LYS A 382 -13.19 -12.01 -3.67
CA LYS A 382 -12.89 -11.96 -5.10
C LYS A 382 -14.16 -12.03 -5.96
N PRO A 383 -15.08 -12.99 -5.76
CA PRO A 383 -16.37 -12.98 -6.48
C PRO A 383 -17.16 -11.69 -6.30
N LEU A 384 -17.32 -11.19 -5.06
CA LEU A 384 -18.08 -9.97 -4.77
C LEU A 384 -17.47 -8.72 -5.41
N THR A 385 -16.14 -8.67 -5.49
CA THR A 385 -15.40 -7.53 -6.05
C THR A 385 -15.00 -7.73 -7.51
N SER A 386 -15.49 -8.79 -8.18
CA SER A 386 -15.13 -9.11 -9.57
C SER A 386 -15.67 -8.11 -10.60
N GLY A 387 -16.72 -7.36 -10.23
CA GLY A 387 -17.21 -6.23 -11.01
C GLY A 387 -16.16 -5.13 -11.15
N TRP A 388 -16.32 -4.24 -12.13
CA TRP A 388 -15.39 -3.14 -12.40
C TRP A 388 -13.94 -3.62 -12.62
N GLU A 389 -13.79 -4.78 -13.27
CA GLU A 389 -12.50 -5.42 -13.53
C GLU A 389 -11.67 -5.76 -12.28
N GLY A 390 -12.29 -5.76 -11.09
CA GLY A 390 -11.59 -6.13 -9.88
C GLY A 390 -10.81 -5.00 -9.20
N VAL A 391 -10.93 -3.76 -9.69
CA VAL A 391 -10.10 -2.63 -9.26
C VAL A 391 -10.52 -2.03 -7.91
N LEU A 392 -11.67 -2.45 -7.35
CA LEU A 392 -12.18 -1.98 -6.08
C LEU A 392 -12.01 -3.06 -4.99
N GLY A 393 -11.50 -2.65 -3.83
CA GLY A 393 -11.62 -3.44 -2.60
C GLY A 393 -13.07 -3.50 -2.13
N TYR A 394 -13.41 -4.52 -1.34
CA TYR A 394 -14.75 -4.70 -0.79
C TYR A 394 -15.21 -3.51 0.07
N ALA A 395 -14.30 -2.90 0.84
CA ALA A 395 -14.59 -1.72 1.65
C ALA A 395 -15.15 -0.57 0.81
N LEU A 396 -14.50 -0.28 -0.33
CA LEU A 396 -14.97 0.75 -1.27
C LEU A 396 -16.20 0.32 -2.04
N LEU A 397 -16.34 -0.95 -2.39
CA LEU A 397 -17.56 -1.45 -3.01
C LEU A 397 -18.77 -1.23 -2.09
N ARG A 398 -18.59 -1.48 -0.78
CA ARG A 398 -19.63 -1.31 0.24
C ARG A 398 -19.90 0.16 0.58
N ASN A 399 -18.86 0.98 0.66
CA ASN A 399 -18.92 2.36 1.14
C ASN A 399 -18.71 3.42 0.05
N GLY A 400 -18.82 3.06 -1.23
CA GLY A 400 -18.40 3.95 -2.34
C GLY A 400 -19.15 5.28 -2.46
N ALA A 401 -20.39 5.36 -1.95
CA ALA A 401 -21.13 6.61 -1.86
C ALA A 401 -20.61 7.53 -0.74
N THR A 402 -20.06 6.96 0.32
CA THR A 402 -19.53 7.68 1.49
C THR A 402 -18.34 6.91 2.05
N PRO A 403 -17.14 7.05 1.44
CA PRO A 403 -15.92 6.39 1.90
C PRO A 403 -15.69 6.63 3.38
N GLN A 404 -15.20 5.61 4.08
CA GLN A 404 -15.09 5.64 5.54
C GLN A 404 -13.64 5.87 5.95
N LYS A 405 -13.39 7.00 6.61
CA LYS A 405 -12.05 7.33 7.13
C LYS A 405 -11.67 6.36 8.25
N VAL A 406 -10.50 5.73 8.08
CA VAL A 406 -9.95 4.72 8.99
C VAL A 406 -9.62 5.35 10.33
N GLN A 407 -10.09 4.69 11.39
CA GLN A 407 -9.71 5.00 12.77
C GLN A 407 -8.69 3.99 13.30
N THR A 408 -8.87 2.71 12.97
CA THR A 408 -8.04 1.61 13.45
C THR A 408 -7.49 0.80 12.28
N PHE A 409 -6.17 0.73 12.18
CA PHE A 409 -5.51 -0.19 11.24
C PHE A 409 -5.44 -1.58 11.87
N VAL A 410 -5.76 -2.63 11.10
CA VAL A 410 -5.72 -4.02 11.59
C VAL A 410 -4.58 -4.77 10.93
N SER A 411 -3.57 -5.11 11.73
CA SER A 411 -2.50 -6.04 11.36
C SER A 411 -2.92 -7.45 11.77
N HIS A 412 -2.87 -8.42 10.84
CA HIS A 412 -3.31 -9.80 11.10
C HIS A 412 -2.66 -10.81 10.15
N SER A 413 -2.65 -12.09 10.55
CA SER A 413 -2.28 -13.19 9.66
C SER A 413 -3.46 -13.60 8.78
N TRP A 414 -3.17 -13.96 7.53
CA TRP A 414 -4.16 -14.59 6.65
C TRP A 414 -4.41 -16.07 6.98
N GLY A 415 -3.47 -16.71 7.69
CA GLY A 415 -3.58 -18.08 8.16
C GLY A 415 -4.51 -18.24 9.36
N GLN A 416 -4.75 -17.15 10.10
CA GLN A 416 -5.64 -17.11 11.26
C GLN A 416 -7.08 -17.53 10.91
N SER A 417 -7.70 -18.27 11.85
CA SER A 417 -9.14 -18.59 11.85
C SER A 417 -10.01 -17.34 11.66
N PHE A 418 -10.88 -17.34 10.63
CA PHE A 418 -11.74 -16.20 10.35
C PHE A 418 -12.75 -15.93 11.47
N HIS A 419 -13.24 -16.99 12.12
CA HIS A 419 -14.04 -16.92 13.34
C HIS A 419 -13.37 -16.10 14.43
N ASP A 420 -12.11 -16.43 14.71
CA ASP A 420 -11.35 -15.82 15.78
C ASP A 420 -10.93 -14.40 15.43
N PHE A 421 -10.60 -14.15 14.16
CA PHE A 421 -10.34 -12.81 13.64
C PHE A 421 -11.55 -11.88 13.86
N VAL A 422 -12.74 -12.30 13.43
CA VAL A 422 -13.97 -11.48 13.61
C VAL A 422 -14.28 -11.30 15.09
N ARG A 423 -14.22 -12.35 15.91
CA ARG A 423 -14.44 -12.25 17.36
C ARG A 423 -13.47 -11.29 18.04
N THR A 424 -12.21 -11.29 17.62
CA THR A 424 -11.18 -10.37 18.12
C THR A 424 -11.57 -8.91 17.85
N LEU A 425 -12.02 -8.62 16.63
CA LEU A 425 -12.39 -7.27 16.23
C LEU A 425 -13.74 -6.83 16.81
N GLN A 426 -14.64 -7.77 17.14
CA GLN A 426 -15.88 -7.50 17.87
C GLN A 426 -15.65 -7.06 19.33
N THR A 427 -14.41 -7.11 19.84
CA THR A 427 -14.07 -6.48 21.13
C THR A 427 -13.96 -4.95 21.04
N LEU A 428 -14.00 -4.39 19.81
CA LEU A 428 -14.05 -2.96 19.54
C LEU A 428 -15.51 -2.49 19.44
N ARG A 429 -15.73 -1.16 19.50
CA ARG A 429 -17.08 -0.59 19.31
C ARG A 429 -17.59 -0.88 17.88
N PRO A 430 -18.88 -1.21 17.69
CA PRO A 430 -19.45 -1.51 16.37
C PRO A 430 -19.20 -0.43 15.30
N GLU A 431 -19.13 0.84 15.70
CA GLU A 431 -18.94 1.99 14.81
C GLU A 431 -17.48 2.24 14.46
N THR A 432 -16.54 1.54 15.09
CA THR A 432 -15.10 1.71 14.83
C THR A 432 -14.80 1.39 13.37
N VAL A 433 -14.21 2.34 12.64
CA VAL A 433 -13.82 2.14 11.25
C VAL A 433 -12.45 1.47 11.18
N LEU A 434 -12.43 0.26 10.61
CA LEU A 434 -11.28 -0.61 10.46
C LEU A 434 -10.71 -0.54 9.05
N TRP A 435 -9.38 -0.52 8.94
CA TRP A 435 -8.69 -0.87 7.72
C TRP A 435 -8.18 -2.30 7.82
N ILE A 436 -8.66 -3.18 6.92
CA ILE A 436 -8.29 -4.60 6.89
C ILE A 436 -7.81 -4.92 5.48
N CYS A 437 -6.56 -5.36 5.32
CA CYS A 437 -5.91 -5.48 4.02
C CYS A 437 -6.73 -6.32 3.00
N SER A 438 -7.32 -7.44 3.43
CA SER A 438 -8.12 -8.33 2.58
C SER A 438 -9.43 -7.71 2.09
N PHE A 439 -9.96 -6.71 2.78
CA PHE A 439 -11.20 -6.02 2.42
C PHE A 439 -10.95 -4.65 1.78
N ALA A 440 -9.90 -3.96 2.18
CA ALA A 440 -9.58 -2.62 1.70
C ALA A 440 -8.91 -2.65 0.32
N LEU A 441 -8.02 -3.62 0.09
CA LEU A 441 -7.26 -3.71 -1.16
C LEU A 441 -8.04 -4.45 -2.25
N PRO A 442 -7.85 -4.09 -3.54
CA PRO A 442 -8.45 -4.78 -4.66
C PRO A 442 -7.83 -6.19 -4.81
N GLN A 443 -8.60 -7.22 -4.48
CA GLN A 443 -8.11 -8.60 -4.43
C GLN A 443 -8.03 -9.29 -5.79
N ASN A 444 -8.69 -8.74 -6.81
CA ASN A 444 -8.80 -9.35 -8.14
C ASN A 444 -7.69 -8.95 -9.12
N ILE A 445 -6.81 -8.01 -8.72
CA ILE A 445 -5.66 -7.57 -9.51
C ILE A 445 -4.35 -8.03 -8.88
N ASP A 446 -3.25 -7.84 -9.60
CA ASP A 446 -1.92 -8.11 -9.05
C ASP A 446 -1.63 -7.07 -7.96
N ILE A 447 -1.63 -7.52 -6.70
CA ILE A 447 -1.44 -6.62 -5.57
C ILE A 447 -0.03 -6.01 -5.57
N GLY A 448 0.96 -6.66 -6.18
CA GLY A 448 2.32 -6.12 -6.28
C GLY A 448 2.34 -4.77 -7.00
N ASP A 449 1.55 -4.64 -8.06
CA ASP A 449 1.42 -3.39 -8.82
C ASP A 449 0.81 -2.26 -7.97
N VAL A 450 -0.10 -2.61 -7.05
CA VAL A 450 -0.77 -1.66 -6.14
C VAL A 450 0.13 -1.23 -4.97
N LEU A 451 0.96 -2.14 -4.48
CA LEU A 451 1.89 -1.86 -3.36
C LEU A 451 3.07 -0.98 -3.80
N GLY A 452 3.47 -1.08 -5.07
CA GLY A 452 4.63 -0.39 -5.61
C GLY A 452 5.96 -0.94 -5.10
N ASN A 453 7.06 -0.30 -5.50
CA ASN A 453 8.42 -0.76 -5.17
C ASN A 453 8.91 -0.32 -3.78
N CYS A 454 8.23 0.63 -3.13
CA CYS A 454 8.59 1.14 -1.82
C CYS A 454 7.48 0.82 -0.80
N PRO A 455 7.74 -0.08 0.17
CA PRO A 455 6.78 -0.41 1.21
C PRO A 455 6.29 0.81 2.01
N GLY A 456 7.12 1.85 2.16
CA GLY A 456 6.79 3.07 2.88
C GLY A 456 5.74 3.95 2.18
N SER A 457 5.64 3.90 0.84
CA SER A 457 4.64 4.65 0.06
C SER A 457 3.39 3.83 -0.29
N SER A 458 3.35 2.57 0.12
CA SER A 458 2.25 1.67 -0.17
C SER A 458 0.90 2.15 0.41
N PRO A 459 -0.22 1.67 -0.13
CA PRO A 459 -1.54 1.98 0.42
C PRO A 459 -1.70 1.59 1.89
N PHE A 460 -1.12 0.48 2.32
CA PHE A 460 -1.20 0.05 3.72
C PHE A 460 -0.39 0.99 4.64
N ALA A 461 0.80 1.44 4.22
CA ALA A 461 1.60 2.36 5.03
C ALA A 461 0.91 3.73 5.17
N THR A 462 0.25 4.19 4.10
CA THR A 462 -0.58 5.40 4.14
C THR A 462 -1.77 5.24 5.08
N ALA A 463 -2.53 4.14 4.98
CA ALA A 463 -3.64 3.87 5.89
C ALA A 463 -3.18 3.75 7.35
N LEU A 464 -2.06 3.06 7.62
CA LEU A 464 -1.48 2.91 8.96
C LEU A 464 -1.07 4.27 9.55
N ARG A 465 -0.39 5.11 8.77
CA ARG A 465 0.00 6.47 9.21
C ARG A 465 -1.21 7.35 9.54
N ARG A 466 -2.31 7.21 8.81
CA ARG A 466 -3.53 8.00 9.02
C ARG A 466 -4.45 7.44 10.11
N ALA A 467 -4.33 6.16 10.45
CA ALA A 467 -5.07 5.57 11.56
C ALA A 467 -4.61 6.15 12.91
N GLU A 468 -5.54 6.26 13.84
CA GLU A 468 -5.29 6.74 15.22
C GLU A 468 -4.50 5.70 16.03
N ARG A 469 -4.77 4.41 15.76
CA ARG A 469 -4.15 3.27 16.43
C ARG A 469 -4.07 2.06 15.52
N VAL A 470 -3.24 1.12 15.94
CA VAL A 470 -3.08 -0.18 15.28
C VAL A 470 -3.53 -1.28 16.22
N VAL A 471 -4.33 -2.20 15.71
CA VAL A 471 -4.67 -3.46 16.39
C VAL A 471 -3.91 -4.59 15.72
N LEU A 472 -3.08 -5.29 16.49
CA LEU A 472 -2.51 -6.57 16.09
C LEU A 472 -3.46 -7.68 16.54
N ALA A 473 -4.21 -8.25 15.60
CA ALA A 473 -5.09 -9.38 15.86
C ALA A 473 -4.26 -10.68 15.85
N VAL A 474 -4.07 -11.27 17.04
CA VAL A 474 -3.29 -12.49 17.23
C VAL A 474 -4.20 -13.70 17.44
N ASP A 475 -3.72 -14.87 17.00
CA ASP A 475 -4.30 -16.17 17.31
C ASP A 475 -3.55 -16.84 18.47
N GLU A 476 -4.01 -18.03 18.88
CA GLU A 476 -3.41 -18.77 20.01
C GLU A 476 -1.95 -19.17 19.76
N VAL A 477 -1.55 -19.31 18.49
CA VAL A 477 -0.17 -19.65 18.07
C VAL A 477 0.68 -18.42 17.75
N VAL A 478 0.10 -17.22 17.88
CA VAL A 478 0.74 -15.93 17.65
C VAL A 478 1.42 -15.85 16.27
N GLU A 479 0.75 -16.41 15.25
CA GLU A 479 1.25 -16.47 13.87
C GLU A 479 1.66 -15.08 13.32
N PRO A 480 0.94 -13.97 13.59
CA PRO A 480 1.32 -12.65 13.05
C PRO A 480 2.77 -12.25 13.35
N LEU A 481 3.34 -12.62 14.50
CA LEU A 481 4.74 -12.31 14.82
C LEU A 481 5.75 -13.10 13.98
N GLY A 482 5.31 -14.14 13.27
CA GLY A 482 6.10 -14.85 12.27
C GLY A 482 5.96 -14.32 10.85
N ARG A 483 5.16 -13.27 10.62
CA ARG A 483 4.85 -12.76 9.28
C ARG A 483 5.59 -11.44 9.06
N THR A 484 6.43 -11.39 8.03
CA THR A 484 7.24 -10.21 7.66
C THR A 484 6.39 -8.94 7.57
N TRP A 485 5.23 -9.00 6.92
CA TRP A 485 4.33 -7.85 6.79
C TRP A 485 3.79 -7.36 8.13
N CYS A 486 3.34 -8.25 9.01
CA CYS A 486 2.85 -7.87 10.33
C CYS A 486 3.98 -7.26 11.20
N CYS A 487 5.19 -7.82 11.11
CA CYS A 487 6.36 -7.27 11.80
C CYS A 487 6.70 -5.86 11.30
N TYR A 488 6.62 -5.64 9.98
CA TYR A 488 6.82 -4.32 9.38
C TYR A 488 5.74 -3.31 9.83
N GLU A 489 4.47 -3.71 9.86
CA GLU A 489 3.37 -2.87 10.36
C GLU A 489 3.54 -2.52 11.84
N MET A 490 3.98 -3.47 12.67
CA MET A 490 4.33 -3.20 14.08
C MET A 490 5.50 -2.22 14.19
N TYR A 491 6.56 -2.42 13.40
CA TYR A 491 7.71 -1.50 13.35
C TYR A 491 7.27 -0.08 13.01
N LEU A 492 6.48 0.10 11.94
CA LEU A 492 5.93 1.41 11.56
C LEU A 492 5.08 2.02 12.67
N THR A 493 4.29 1.20 13.37
CA THR A 493 3.46 1.65 14.49
C THR A 493 4.31 2.19 15.63
N ILE A 494 5.29 1.41 16.08
CA ILE A 494 6.16 1.73 17.21
C ILE A 494 7.03 2.95 16.90
N THR A 495 7.67 2.97 15.74
CA THR A 495 8.55 4.08 15.33
C THR A 495 7.80 5.39 15.09
N SER A 496 6.51 5.31 14.73
CA SER A 496 5.65 6.50 14.58
C SER A 496 5.02 6.96 15.90
N GLY A 497 5.36 6.35 17.05
CA GLY A 497 4.77 6.67 18.35
C GLY A 497 3.27 6.37 18.44
N LYS A 498 2.73 5.51 17.55
CA LYS A 498 1.31 5.16 17.53
C LYS A 498 1.01 4.09 18.57
N ARG A 499 -0.21 4.12 19.07
CA ARG A 499 -0.72 3.09 19.99
C ARG A 499 -0.88 1.75 19.25
N LEU A 500 -0.22 0.72 19.77
CA LEU A 500 -0.37 -0.68 19.35
C LEU A 500 -1.18 -1.45 20.40
N ASP A 501 -2.37 -1.92 20.02
CA ASP A 501 -3.19 -2.81 20.85
C ASP A 501 -3.06 -4.25 20.36
N ILE A 502 -2.55 -5.17 21.19
CA ILE A 502 -2.57 -6.61 20.88
C ILE A 502 -3.91 -7.18 21.35
N ARG A 503 -4.66 -7.81 20.43
CA ARG A 503 -6.00 -8.34 20.69
C ARG A 503 -6.10 -9.79 20.23
N ALA A 504 -6.85 -10.60 20.97
CA ALA A 504 -7.08 -12.00 20.68
C ALA A 504 -8.56 -12.35 20.95
N PRO A 505 -9.09 -13.46 20.40
CA PRO A 505 -10.48 -13.86 20.65
C PRO A 505 -10.72 -14.26 22.11
N ARG A 506 -9.65 -14.70 22.79
CA ARG A 506 -9.62 -15.08 24.20
C ARG A 506 -8.29 -14.63 24.78
N THR A 507 -8.31 -13.99 25.93
CA THR A 507 -7.10 -13.66 26.68
C THR A 507 -6.84 -14.76 27.71
N SER A 508 -5.61 -15.26 27.74
CA SER A 508 -5.17 -16.29 28.69
C SER A 508 -3.70 -16.09 29.06
N ILE A 509 -3.29 -16.63 30.19
CA ILE A 509 -1.87 -16.66 30.58
C ILE A 509 -1.03 -17.39 29.53
N SER A 510 -1.58 -18.45 28.92
CA SER A 510 -0.89 -19.19 27.84
C SER A 510 -0.65 -18.32 26.61
N LEU A 511 -1.60 -17.47 26.22
CA LEU A 511 -1.40 -16.55 25.10
C LEU A 511 -0.25 -15.58 25.37
N TYR A 512 -0.19 -14.98 26.56
CA TYR A 512 0.90 -14.06 26.90
C TYR A 512 2.26 -14.75 26.94
N ARG A 513 2.32 -16.01 27.42
CA ARG A 513 3.54 -16.84 27.34
C ARG A 513 3.93 -17.11 25.89
N ASN A 514 2.99 -17.50 25.03
CA ASN A 514 3.26 -17.75 23.62
C ASN A 514 3.76 -16.47 22.92
N ILE A 515 3.21 -15.30 23.24
CA ILE A 515 3.70 -14.01 22.73
C ILE A 515 5.14 -13.79 23.20
N GLN A 516 5.42 -13.95 24.50
CA GLN A 516 6.76 -13.78 25.06
C GLN A 516 7.76 -14.75 24.42
N ASP A 517 7.45 -16.04 24.37
CA ASP A 517 8.30 -17.07 23.79
C ASP A 517 8.57 -16.77 22.31
N ARG A 518 7.54 -16.33 21.57
CA ARG A 518 7.69 -15.98 20.16
C ARG A 518 8.61 -14.79 19.99
N VAL A 519 8.42 -13.71 20.75
CA VAL A 519 9.28 -12.51 20.70
C VAL A 519 10.73 -12.87 21.06
N VAL A 520 10.96 -13.68 22.10
CA VAL A 520 12.31 -14.12 22.49
C VAL A 520 12.96 -14.99 21.42
N SER A 521 12.17 -15.77 20.67
CA SER A 521 12.66 -16.61 19.58
C SER A 521 12.92 -15.88 18.26
N MET A 522 12.55 -14.60 18.15
CA MET A 522 12.79 -13.82 16.94
C MET A 522 14.28 -13.45 16.88
N ASP A 523 14.94 -13.90 15.82
CA ASP A 523 16.28 -13.46 15.44
C ASP A 523 16.12 -12.11 14.72
N ILE A 524 16.19 -11.02 15.49
CA ILE A 524 16.00 -9.63 15.02
C ILE A 524 17.34 -8.98 14.75
#